data_AF-A0A850J7E8-F1
#
_entry.id   AF-A0A850J7E8-F1
#
_cell.length_a   1.000
_cell.length_b   1.000
_cell.length_c   1.000
_cell.angle_alpha   90.00
_cell.angle_beta   90.00
_cell.angle_gamma   90.00
#
_symmetry.space_group_name_H-M   'P 1'
#
loop_
_entity.id
_entity.type
_entity.pdbx_description
1 polymer ?
#
loop_
_entity_poly.entity_id
_entity_poly.type
_entity_poly.pdbx_seq_one_letter_code
_entity_poly.pdbx_strand_id
1 'polypeptide(L)'
;MTDGTGTAAGLHRVLEPAGVLPQAAHRLDTDPRVRPDEVRIAVERLNLDAASYRQLHTAHGGDPDAIRAEVLRIIGERGKMHNPVTGSGGMLVGVVEGAGPESPLGLKPGDRVATLVSLTLTPLAISDGLAGWDGLSEQVPARGHAILFARSIAAVLPADMPVPLALAVMDVCGAPALTARVVAAKDAPTVAVLGAAGKSGCLSLAAARRAGASRVVGLVPTAQEAERLAASGLADAVARPDARDPAAVPAATGAPPHVTVGCVAAAGREHGATLPP
;
A
#
# COMPACT_ATOMS: atom_id res chain seq x y z
N MET A 1 -11.49 -9.65 -32.15
CA MET A 1 -11.59 -8.24 -31.74
C MET A 1 -11.62 -8.21 -30.23
N THR A 2 -10.46 -8.15 -29.58
CA THR A 2 -10.39 -7.76 -28.18
C THR A 2 -10.81 -6.29 -28.13
N ASP A 3 -11.97 -6.04 -27.54
CA ASP A 3 -12.45 -4.69 -27.23
C ASP A 3 -11.31 -3.88 -26.58
N GLY A 4 -11.17 -2.60 -26.92
CA GLY A 4 -10.07 -1.75 -26.45
C GLY A 4 -9.95 -1.69 -24.92
N THR A 5 -11.05 -2.04 -24.23
CA THR A 5 -11.12 -2.23 -22.78
C THR A 5 -10.20 -3.34 -22.25
N GLY A 6 -10.05 -4.45 -22.99
CA GLY A 6 -9.22 -5.59 -22.61
C GLY A 6 -7.72 -5.29 -22.72
N THR A 7 -7.32 -4.58 -23.77
CA THR A 7 -5.93 -4.11 -23.94
C THR A 7 -5.55 -3.13 -22.83
N ALA A 8 -6.42 -2.15 -22.54
CA ALA A 8 -6.18 -1.15 -21.51
C ALA A 8 -6.05 -1.74 -20.09
N ALA A 9 -6.64 -2.93 -19.86
CA ALA A 9 -6.55 -3.68 -18.61
C ALA A 9 -5.40 -4.72 -18.60
N GLY A 10 -4.66 -4.87 -19.69
CA GLY A 10 -3.48 -5.74 -19.78
C GLY A 10 -3.74 -7.20 -20.14
N LEU A 11 -4.93 -7.56 -20.64
CA LEU A 11 -5.26 -8.95 -21.01
C LEU A 11 -4.24 -9.54 -22.01
N HIS A 12 -3.63 -8.72 -22.84
CA HIS A 12 -2.65 -9.12 -23.83
C HIS A 12 -1.28 -9.55 -23.26
N ARG A 13 -1.03 -9.32 -21.97
CA ARG A 13 0.13 -9.85 -21.24
C ARG A 13 -0.22 -11.11 -20.44
N VAL A 14 -1.46 -11.58 -20.46
CA VAL A 14 -1.85 -12.79 -19.71
C VAL A 14 -1.46 -14.03 -20.51
N LEU A 15 -0.58 -14.84 -19.91
CA LEU A 15 -0.14 -16.11 -20.50
C LEU A 15 -1.01 -17.28 -20.04
N GLU A 16 -1.37 -17.32 -18.77
CA GLU A 16 -2.11 -18.46 -18.19
C GLU A 16 -2.93 -18.05 -16.96
N PRO A 17 -4.21 -18.46 -16.85
CA PRO A 17 -5.06 -18.87 -17.97
C PRO A 17 -5.37 -17.67 -18.89
N ALA A 18 -5.46 -17.88 -20.20
CA ALA A 18 -5.80 -16.78 -21.12
C ALA A 18 -7.22 -16.24 -20.88
N GLY A 19 -7.42 -14.94 -21.11
CA GLY A 19 -8.74 -14.28 -21.06
C GLY A 19 -9.18 -13.78 -19.68
N VAL A 20 -8.41 -14.05 -18.62
CA VAL A 20 -8.65 -13.44 -17.30
C VAL A 20 -7.92 -12.09 -17.18
N LEU A 21 -8.27 -11.30 -16.16
CA LEU A 21 -7.53 -10.08 -15.82
C LEU A 21 -6.13 -10.43 -15.27
N PRO A 22 -5.11 -9.58 -15.47
CA PRO A 22 -3.75 -9.86 -15.01
C PRO A 22 -3.63 -10.21 -13.53
N GLN A 23 -4.48 -9.65 -12.67
CA GLN A 23 -4.59 -9.97 -11.24
C GLN A 23 -4.83 -11.47 -11.03
N ALA A 24 -5.80 -12.03 -11.75
CA ALA A 24 -6.25 -13.41 -11.63
C ALA A 24 -5.37 -14.40 -12.41
N ALA A 25 -4.54 -13.91 -13.33
CA ALA A 25 -3.61 -14.75 -14.08
C ALA A 25 -2.65 -15.49 -13.14
N HIS A 26 -2.36 -16.75 -13.46
CA HIS A 26 -1.24 -17.46 -12.87
C HIS A 26 0.09 -16.85 -13.33
N ARG A 27 0.19 -16.53 -14.64
CA ARG A 27 1.42 -16.10 -15.29
C ARG A 27 1.22 -14.94 -16.28
N LEU A 28 2.13 -13.97 -16.24
CA LEU A 28 2.18 -12.80 -17.11
C LEU A 28 3.43 -12.82 -18.01
N ASP A 29 3.30 -12.23 -19.20
CA ASP A 29 4.38 -11.91 -20.12
C ASP A 29 5.12 -10.66 -19.63
N THR A 30 6.41 -10.81 -19.37
CA THR A 30 7.30 -9.77 -18.86
C THR A 30 8.19 -9.15 -19.93
N ASP A 31 7.94 -9.40 -21.22
CA ASP A 31 8.75 -8.83 -22.30
C ASP A 31 8.84 -7.29 -22.17
N PRO A 32 10.06 -6.72 -22.11
CA PRO A 32 10.29 -5.30 -21.82
C PRO A 32 9.92 -4.37 -22.98
N ARG A 33 9.51 -4.89 -24.15
CA ARG A 33 9.06 -4.05 -25.27
C ARG A 33 7.75 -3.38 -24.89
N VAL A 34 7.73 -2.05 -24.94
CA VAL A 34 6.58 -1.21 -24.61
C VAL A 34 5.59 -1.21 -25.77
N ARG A 35 4.31 -1.49 -25.49
CA ARG A 35 3.20 -1.38 -26.44
C ARG A 35 2.61 0.05 -26.45
N PRO A 36 1.74 0.41 -27.42
CA PRO A 36 1.27 1.79 -27.58
C PRO A 36 0.68 2.43 -26.33
N ASP A 37 -0.02 1.67 -25.49
CA ASP A 37 -0.72 2.14 -24.29
C ASP A 37 -0.01 1.80 -22.97
N GLU A 38 1.20 1.25 -23.04
CA GLU A 38 1.98 0.79 -21.89
C GLU A 38 3.04 1.81 -21.44
N VAL A 39 3.49 1.68 -20.20
CA VAL A 39 4.66 2.40 -19.68
C VAL A 39 5.63 1.40 -19.05
N ARG A 40 6.92 1.51 -19.37
CA ARG A 40 7.97 0.72 -18.71
C ARG A 40 8.65 1.52 -17.62
N ILE A 41 8.78 0.89 -16.47
CA ILE A 41 9.43 1.42 -15.28
C ILE A 41 10.70 0.61 -15.01
N ALA A 42 11.85 1.28 -14.89
CA ALA A 42 13.03 0.74 -14.25
C ALA A 42 12.78 0.64 -12.75
N VAL A 43 12.80 -0.58 -12.20
CA VAL A 43 12.53 -0.83 -10.79
C VAL A 43 13.71 -0.35 -9.95
N GLU A 44 13.42 0.39 -8.88
CA GLU A 44 14.40 0.75 -7.84
C GLU A 44 14.13 -0.01 -6.54
N ARG A 45 12.85 -0.20 -6.21
CA ARG A 45 12.42 -0.83 -4.96
C ARG A 45 11.02 -1.41 -5.10
N LEU A 46 10.82 -2.62 -4.58
CA LEU A 46 9.50 -3.18 -4.34
C LEU A 46 9.11 -2.92 -2.87
N ASN A 47 7.82 -2.80 -2.61
CA ASN A 47 7.25 -2.82 -1.28
C ASN A 47 6.23 -3.96 -1.25
N LEU A 48 6.60 -5.08 -0.65
CA LEU A 48 5.66 -6.16 -0.40
C LEU A 48 4.58 -5.65 0.55
N ASP A 49 3.32 -6.04 0.36
CA ASP A 49 2.31 -5.66 1.34
C ASP A 49 2.60 -6.37 2.68
N ALA A 50 2.16 -5.74 3.77
CA ALA A 50 2.48 -6.20 5.12
C ALA A 50 1.96 -7.63 5.42
N ALA A 51 0.85 -8.06 4.81
CA ALA A 51 0.32 -9.40 5.00
C ALA A 51 1.19 -10.44 4.29
N SER A 52 1.57 -10.16 3.05
CA SER A 52 2.48 -10.99 2.26
C SER A 52 3.83 -11.15 2.94
N TYR A 53 4.47 -10.05 3.35
CA TYR A 53 5.78 -10.11 4.01
C TYR A 53 5.72 -10.91 5.32
N ARG A 54 4.73 -10.63 6.19
CA ARG A 54 4.58 -11.37 7.45
C ARG A 54 4.35 -12.88 7.22
N GLN A 55 3.57 -13.22 6.20
CA GLN A 55 3.32 -14.61 5.84
C GLN A 55 4.61 -15.29 5.36
N LEU A 56 5.35 -14.69 4.42
CA LEU A 56 6.63 -15.23 3.94
C LEU A 56 7.63 -15.38 5.09
N HIS A 57 7.76 -14.35 5.91
CA HIS A 57 8.64 -14.38 7.07
C HIS A 57 8.28 -15.53 8.02
N THR A 58 7.00 -15.72 8.33
CA THR A 58 6.56 -16.82 9.20
C THR A 58 6.81 -18.19 8.56
N ALA A 59 6.48 -18.34 7.28
CA ALA A 59 6.60 -19.60 6.56
C ALA A 59 8.07 -20.08 6.42
N HIS A 60 9.00 -19.14 6.39
CA HIS A 60 10.43 -19.42 6.27
C HIS A 60 11.20 -19.23 7.59
N GLY A 61 10.50 -19.18 8.74
CA GLY A 61 11.14 -19.08 10.06
C GLY A 61 11.97 -17.81 10.26
N GLY A 62 11.70 -16.75 9.48
CA GLY A 62 12.46 -15.51 9.49
C GLY A 62 13.82 -15.58 8.80
N ASP A 63 14.13 -16.64 8.03
CA ASP A 63 15.38 -16.75 7.27
C ASP A 63 15.36 -15.80 6.06
N PRO A 64 16.20 -14.74 6.04
CA PRO A 64 16.24 -13.78 4.94
C PRO A 64 16.54 -14.39 3.57
N ASP A 65 17.42 -15.39 3.52
CA ASP A 65 17.86 -15.98 2.26
C ASP A 65 16.75 -16.86 1.67
N ALA A 66 16.04 -17.60 2.52
CA ALA A 66 14.88 -18.39 2.13
C ALA A 66 13.71 -17.50 1.65
N ILE A 67 13.45 -16.39 2.36
CA ILE A 67 12.44 -15.40 1.95
C ILE A 67 12.80 -14.78 0.59
N ARG A 68 14.08 -14.39 0.41
CA ARG A 68 14.57 -13.85 -0.87
C ARG A 68 14.41 -14.83 -2.02
N ALA A 69 14.80 -16.09 -1.80
CA ALA A 69 14.65 -17.15 -2.79
C ALA A 69 13.18 -17.38 -3.17
N GLU A 70 12.27 -17.37 -2.19
CA GLU A 70 10.83 -17.54 -2.44
C GLU A 70 10.24 -16.37 -3.24
N VAL A 71 10.59 -15.13 -2.92
CA VAL A 71 10.13 -13.96 -3.70
C VAL A 71 10.64 -14.02 -5.14
N LEU A 72 11.93 -14.34 -5.35
CA LEU A 72 12.49 -14.52 -6.69
C LEU A 72 11.79 -15.64 -7.46
N ARG A 73 11.51 -16.78 -6.79
CA ARG A 73 10.80 -17.91 -7.39
C ARG A 73 9.39 -17.50 -7.82
N ILE A 74 8.63 -16.84 -6.94
CA ILE A 74 7.28 -16.33 -7.25
C ILE A 74 7.32 -15.41 -8.47
N ILE A 75 8.22 -14.42 -8.48
CA ILE A 75 8.32 -13.47 -9.59
C ILE A 75 8.75 -14.18 -10.88
N GLY A 76 9.74 -15.08 -10.82
CA GLY A 76 10.24 -15.80 -11.99
C GLY A 76 9.20 -16.73 -12.61
N GLU A 77 8.43 -17.46 -11.80
CA GLU A 77 7.40 -18.38 -12.29
C GLU A 77 6.16 -17.64 -12.82
N ARG A 78 5.75 -16.56 -12.14
CA ARG A 78 4.49 -15.85 -12.44
C ARG A 78 4.67 -14.65 -13.35
N GLY A 79 5.88 -14.12 -13.50
CA GLY A 79 6.12 -12.84 -14.17
C GLY A 79 5.54 -11.64 -13.42
N LYS A 80 5.29 -11.79 -12.12
CA LYS A 80 4.68 -10.79 -11.22
C LYS A 80 4.88 -11.19 -9.77
N MET A 81 4.87 -10.22 -8.84
CA MET A 81 4.82 -10.55 -7.41
C MET A 81 3.37 -10.81 -7.00
N HIS A 82 3.05 -12.09 -6.79
CA HIS A 82 1.75 -12.54 -6.31
C HIS A 82 1.95 -13.67 -5.31
N ASN A 83 1.83 -13.33 -4.02
CA ASN A 83 1.90 -14.29 -2.93
C ASN A 83 0.67 -15.21 -2.99
N PRO A 84 0.85 -16.52 -3.21
CA PRO A 84 -0.27 -17.46 -3.39
C PRO A 84 -1.08 -17.71 -2.12
N VAL A 85 -0.52 -17.42 -0.94
CA VAL A 85 -1.20 -17.63 0.34
C VAL A 85 -2.11 -16.46 0.69
N THR A 86 -1.64 -15.24 0.45
CA THR A 86 -2.38 -14.01 0.80
C THR A 86 -3.19 -13.44 -0.35
N GLY A 87 -2.88 -13.81 -1.60
CA GLY A 87 -3.49 -13.23 -2.80
C GLY A 87 -3.02 -11.80 -3.11
N SER A 88 -1.93 -11.36 -2.46
CA SER A 88 -1.45 -9.98 -2.48
C SER A 88 -0.05 -9.86 -3.10
N GLY A 89 0.38 -8.64 -3.40
CA GLY A 89 1.64 -8.39 -4.10
C GLY A 89 2.40 -7.18 -3.56
N GLY A 90 1.69 -6.08 -3.30
CA GLY A 90 2.29 -4.81 -2.88
C GLY A 90 2.44 -3.83 -4.04
N MET A 91 3.44 -2.97 -4.00
CA MET A 91 3.66 -1.89 -4.96
C MET A 91 5.15 -1.67 -5.25
N LEU A 92 5.50 -0.77 -6.18
CA LEU A 92 6.89 -0.46 -6.50
C LEU A 92 7.16 1.04 -6.58
N VAL A 93 8.44 1.39 -6.43
CA VAL A 93 9.01 2.66 -6.88
C VAL A 93 10.03 2.39 -7.97
N GLY A 94 10.03 3.26 -8.97
CA GLY A 94 10.99 3.21 -10.06
C GLY A 94 11.01 4.48 -10.87
N VAL A 95 11.77 4.45 -11.96
CA VAL A 95 11.90 5.55 -12.91
C VAL A 95 11.28 5.13 -14.23
N VAL A 96 10.46 6.00 -14.83
CA VAL A 96 9.90 5.77 -16.15
C VAL A 96 11.04 5.75 -17.17
N GLU A 97 11.21 4.64 -17.87
CA GLU A 97 12.18 4.53 -18.97
C GLU A 97 11.57 4.93 -20.32
N GLY A 98 10.29 4.62 -20.51
CA GLY A 98 9.59 4.88 -21.76
C GLY A 98 8.09 4.68 -21.62
N ALA A 99 7.32 5.45 -22.38
CA ALA A 99 5.88 5.35 -22.50
C ALA A 99 5.52 5.17 -23.98
N GLY A 100 4.54 4.31 -24.25
CA GLY A 100 3.95 4.20 -25.58
C GLY A 100 3.24 5.50 -25.98
N PRO A 101 3.13 5.79 -27.29
CA PRO A 101 2.56 7.05 -27.80
C PRO A 101 1.09 7.28 -27.44
N GLU A 102 0.36 6.22 -27.08
CA GLU A 102 -1.07 6.26 -26.73
C GLU A 102 -1.29 6.11 -25.21
N SER A 103 -0.22 6.09 -24.41
CA SER A 103 -0.36 5.92 -22.96
C SER A 103 -1.13 7.09 -22.33
N PRO A 104 -2.25 6.83 -21.64
CA PRO A 104 -3.04 7.88 -21.01
C PRO A 104 -2.48 8.32 -19.64
N LEU A 105 -1.41 7.69 -19.16
CA LEU A 105 -0.92 7.90 -17.79
C LEU A 105 -0.23 9.26 -17.58
N GLY A 106 0.11 9.97 -18.67
CA GLY A 106 0.79 11.27 -18.61
C GLY A 106 2.21 11.24 -18.05
N LEU A 107 2.78 10.04 -17.88
CA LEU A 107 4.13 9.81 -17.37
C LEU A 107 5.19 10.03 -18.45
N LYS A 108 6.32 10.62 -18.07
CA LYS A 108 7.41 10.96 -18.99
C LYS A 108 8.69 10.21 -18.60
N PRO A 109 9.56 9.87 -19.58
CA PRO A 109 10.88 9.34 -19.27
C PRO A 109 11.63 10.20 -18.26
N GLY A 110 12.20 9.57 -17.23
CA GLY A 110 12.87 10.24 -16.11
C GLY A 110 11.98 10.55 -14.92
N ASP A 111 10.65 10.48 -15.05
CA ASP A 111 9.75 10.62 -13.90
C ASP A 111 10.00 9.49 -12.90
N ARG A 112 10.30 9.85 -11.66
CA ARG A 112 10.33 8.89 -10.55
C ARG A 112 8.92 8.70 -10.04
N VAL A 113 8.43 7.46 -9.99
CA VAL A 113 7.04 7.16 -9.68
C VAL A 113 6.90 6.12 -8.58
N ALA A 114 5.82 6.21 -7.82
CA ALA A 114 5.29 5.13 -7.00
C ALA A 114 4.00 4.59 -7.63
N THR A 115 3.89 3.26 -7.77
CA THR A 115 2.65 2.65 -8.26
C THR A 115 1.60 2.61 -7.17
N LEU A 116 0.34 2.86 -7.52
CA LEU A 116 -0.84 2.71 -6.65
C LEU A 116 -1.72 1.57 -7.14
N VAL A 117 -1.08 0.61 -7.79
CA VAL A 117 -1.66 -0.63 -8.28
C VAL A 117 -0.81 -1.80 -7.83
N SER A 118 -1.50 -2.90 -7.58
CA SER A 118 -0.90 -4.12 -7.03
C SER A 118 0.13 -4.73 -7.97
N LEU A 119 1.23 -5.24 -7.42
CA LEU A 119 2.16 -6.08 -8.17
C LEU A 119 1.50 -7.37 -8.70
N THR A 120 0.34 -7.77 -8.18
CA THR A 120 -0.41 -8.93 -8.68
C THR A 120 -0.94 -8.78 -10.11
N LEU A 121 -1.01 -7.57 -10.66
CA LEU A 121 -1.38 -7.33 -12.06
C LEU A 121 -0.23 -6.81 -12.91
N THR A 122 0.92 -6.54 -12.30
CA THR A 122 2.01 -5.78 -12.92
C THR A 122 3.04 -6.78 -13.46
N PRO A 123 3.22 -6.88 -14.79
CA PRO A 123 4.35 -7.65 -15.33
C PRO A 123 5.65 -7.13 -14.76
N LEU A 124 6.45 -8.02 -14.18
CA LEU A 124 7.64 -7.70 -13.41
C LEU A 124 8.74 -8.73 -13.69
N ALA A 125 9.94 -8.25 -13.98
CA ALA A 125 11.15 -9.06 -14.02
C ALA A 125 12.24 -8.42 -13.16
N ILE A 126 12.98 -9.26 -12.43
CA ILE A 126 14.08 -8.85 -11.55
C ILE A 126 15.39 -9.35 -12.14
N SER A 127 16.41 -8.50 -12.18
CA SER A 127 17.69 -8.78 -12.83
C SER A 127 18.88 -8.87 -11.88
N ASP A 128 18.78 -8.36 -10.65
CA ASP A 128 19.87 -8.34 -9.66
C ASP A 128 19.76 -9.41 -8.58
N GLY A 129 18.79 -10.32 -8.68
CA GLY A 129 18.58 -11.36 -7.68
C GLY A 129 18.23 -10.79 -6.29
N LEU A 130 17.75 -9.54 -6.21
CA LEU A 130 17.47 -8.85 -4.94
C LEU A 130 18.71 -8.78 -4.02
N ALA A 131 19.91 -8.68 -4.59
CA ALA A 131 21.17 -8.76 -3.84
C ALA A 131 21.32 -7.67 -2.75
N GLY A 132 20.60 -6.56 -2.87
CA GLY A 132 20.58 -5.49 -1.87
C GLY A 132 19.54 -5.66 -0.76
N TRP A 133 18.75 -6.74 -0.76
CA TRP A 133 17.71 -6.98 0.23
C TRP A 133 18.22 -7.86 1.38
N ASP A 134 18.10 -7.33 2.60
CA ASP A 134 18.47 -7.99 3.85
C ASP A 134 17.39 -8.94 4.39
N GLY A 135 16.22 -9.00 3.75
CA GLY A 135 15.07 -9.82 4.16
C GLY A 135 14.41 -9.41 5.48
N LEU A 136 14.77 -8.26 6.08
CA LEU A 136 14.29 -7.84 7.40
C LEU A 136 13.08 -6.89 7.34
N SER A 137 12.74 -6.40 6.15
CA SER A 137 11.57 -5.55 5.94
C SER A 137 10.85 -5.86 4.64
N GLU A 138 9.63 -5.35 4.52
CA GLU A 138 8.81 -5.42 3.32
C GLU A 138 9.37 -4.60 2.13
N GLN A 139 10.36 -3.73 2.38
CA GLN A 139 10.96 -2.88 1.37
C GLN A 139 12.19 -3.54 0.75
N VAL A 140 12.08 -3.91 -0.52
CA VAL A 140 13.04 -4.72 -1.25
C VAL A 140 13.80 -3.86 -2.27
N PRO A 141 15.05 -3.44 -2.03
CA PRO A 141 15.89 -2.87 -3.07
C PRO A 141 16.01 -3.87 -4.22
N ALA A 142 15.78 -3.41 -5.45
CA ALA A 142 15.73 -4.30 -6.60
C ALA A 142 16.12 -3.57 -7.88
N ARG A 143 16.63 -4.32 -8.85
CA ARG A 143 16.81 -3.88 -10.24
C ARG A 143 16.03 -4.79 -11.17
N GLY A 144 15.51 -4.20 -12.23
CA GLY A 144 14.68 -4.90 -13.19
C GLY A 144 13.71 -3.94 -13.86
N HIS A 145 12.63 -4.46 -14.41
CA HIS A 145 11.62 -3.65 -15.06
C HIS A 145 10.21 -4.12 -14.73
N ALA A 146 9.28 -3.17 -14.81
CA ALA A 146 7.86 -3.41 -14.69
C ALA A 146 7.08 -2.72 -15.82
N ILE A 147 5.92 -3.27 -16.17
CA ILE A 147 5.02 -2.69 -17.19
C ILE A 147 3.74 -2.20 -16.53
N LEU A 148 3.38 -0.95 -16.78
CA LEU A 148 2.09 -0.37 -16.41
C LEU A 148 1.17 -0.36 -17.64
N PHE A 149 -0.11 -0.59 -17.39
CA PHE A 149 -1.16 -0.56 -18.42
C PHE A 149 -1.88 0.79 -18.40
N ALA A 150 -2.67 1.06 -19.43
CA ALA A 150 -3.46 2.29 -19.56
C ALA A 150 -4.38 2.58 -18.35
N ARG A 151 -4.81 1.55 -17.60
CA ARG A 151 -5.62 1.70 -16.37
C ARG A 151 -4.83 1.63 -15.07
N SER A 152 -3.51 1.54 -15.14
CA SER A 152 -2.66 1.62 -13.96
C SER A 152 -2.72 3.01 -13.33
N ILE A 153 -2.46 3.07 -12.03
CA ILE A 153 -2.38 4.34 -11.29
C ILE A 153 -0.95 4.44 -10.76
N ALA A 154 -0.30 5.57 -11.01
CA ALA A 154 1.00 5.89 -10.47
C ALA A 154 1.08 7.38 -10.14
N ALA A 155 1.85 7.71 -9.12
CA ALA A 155 2.10 9.08 -8.70
C ALA A 155 3.56 9.44 -8.95
N VAL A 156 3.81 10.59 -9.59
CA VAL A 156 5.16 11.16 -9.69
C VAL A 156 5.59 11.62 -8.29
N LEU A 157 6.76 11.17 -7.87
CA LEU A 157 7.34 11.49 -6.57
C LEU A 157 8.08 12.84 -6.62
N PRO A 158 7.93 13.70 -5.60
CA PRO A 158 8.77 14.88 -5.44
C PRO A 158 10.26 14.51 -5.36
N ALA A 159 11.12 15.36 -5.94
CA ALA A 159 12.56 15.11 -6.00
C ALA A 159 13.24 15.10 -4.62
N ASP A 160 12.64 15.77 -3.63
CA ASP A 160 13.12 15.88 -2.26
C ASP A 160 12.58 14.78 -1.32
N MET A 161 11.79 13.83 -1.83
CA MET A 161 11.18 12.78 -1.02
C MET A 161 12.04 11.51 -0.98
N PRO A 162 12.51 11.06 0.21
CA PRO A 162 13.20 9.78 0.34
C PRO A 162 12.27 8.61 -0.05
N VAL A 163 12.75 7.69 -0.89
CA VAL A 163 11.95 6.54 -1.36
C VAL A 163 11.37 5.69 -0.24
N PRO A 164 12.12 5.33 0.82
CA PRO A 164 11.55 4.53 1.90
C PRO A 164 10.35 5.21 2.56
N LEU A 165 10.38 6.54 2.64
CA LEU A 165 9.27 7.35 3.16
C LEU A 165 8.11 7.41 2.17
N ALA A 166 8.39 7.65 0.88
CA ALA A 166 7.37 7.66 -0.16
C ALA A 166 6.58 6.33 -0.18
N LEU A 167 7.27 5.19 -0.19
CA LEU A 167 6.63 3.88 -0.12
C LEU A 167 5.79 3.70 1.14
N ALA A 168 6.35 4.06 2.31
CA ALA A 168 5.64 3.94 3.57
C ALA A 168 4.35 4.78 3.62
N VAL A 169 4.31 5.94 2.94
CA VAL A 169 3.12 6.80 2.85
C VAL A 169 2.14 6.28 1.80
N MET A 170 2.64 5.92 0.62
CA MET A 170 1.78 5.50 -0.50
C MET A 170 1.13 4.13 -0.27
N ASP A 171 1.80 3.22 0.45
CA ASP A 171 1.24 1.91 0.85
C ASP A 171 -0.07 2.02 1.64
N VAL A 172 -0.23 3.11 2.38
CA VAL A 172 -1.40 3.36 3.22
C VAL A 172 -2.23 4.56 2.77
N CYS A 173 -1.98 5.13 1.58
CA CYS A 173 -2.56 6.41 1.17
C CYS A 173 -4.09 6.41 1.08
N GLY A 174 -4.71 5.24 0.94
CA GLY A 174 -6.16 5.08 0.99
C GLY A 174 -6.78 5.49 2.33
N ALA A 175 -6.09 5.21 3.45
CA ALA A 175 -6.57 5.53 4.80
C ALA A 175 -6.77 7.04 5.04
N PRO A 176 -5.77 7.93 4.82
CA PRO A 176 -5.97 9.36 4.96
C PRO A 176 -6.93 9.93 3.92
N ALA A 177 -6.93 9.43 2.68
CA ALA A 177 -7.85 9.90 1.63
C ALA A 177 -9.32 9.64 2.00
N LEU A 178 -9.63 8.43 2.49
CA LEU A 178 -10.97 8.09 2.96
C LEU A 178 -11.33 8.89 4.22
N THR A 179 -10.39 9.04 5.15
CA THR A 179 -10.59 9.82 6.39
C THR A 179 -10.98 11.26 6.05
N ALA A 180 -10.21 11.92 5.18
CA ALA A 180 -10.51 13.29 4.77
C ALA A 180 -11.90 13.42 4.14
N ARG A 181 -12.27 12.48 3.25
CA ARG A 181 -13.60 12.49 2.60
C ARG A 181 -14.75 12.34 3.61
N VAL A 182 -14.62 11.43 4.57
CA VAL A 182 -15.66 11.19 5.59
C VAL A 182 -15.77 12.37 6.56
N VAL A 183 -14.65 12.95 6.95
CA VAL A 183 -14.60 14.10 7.87
C VAL A 183 -15.18 15.35 7.22
N ALA A 184 -14.80 15.65 5.97
CA ALA A 184 -15.29 16.83 5.24
C ALA A 184 -16.81 16.81 4.97
N ALA A 185 -17.45 15.64 5.07
CA ALA A 185 -18.90 15.49 4.92
C ALA A 185 -19.68 15.76 6.22
N LYS A 186 -19.00 16.10 7.32
CA LYS A 186 -19.59 16.38 8.63
C LYS A 186 -19.18 17.77 9.11
N ASP A 187 -20.05 18.42 9.88
CA ASP A 187 -19.75 19.71 10.49
C ASP A 187 -18.86 19.50 11.73
N ALA A 188 -17.60 19.92 11.62
CA ALA A 188 -16.59 19.92 12.68
C ALA A 188 -16.60 18.66 13.59
N PRO A 189 -16.46 17.44 13.06
CA PRO A 189 -16.63 16.23 13.86
C PRO A 189 -15.44 15.96 14.79
N THR A 190 -15.72 15.40 15.96
CA THR A 190 -14.73 14.63 16.75
C THR A 190 -14.38 13.31 16.06
N VAL A 191 -13.09 13.04 15.90
CA VAL A 191 -12.55 11.82 15.25
C VAL A 191 -11.68 11.03 16.21
N ALA A 192 -11.88 9.72 16.29
CA ALA A 192 -11.01 8.80 17.02
C ALA A 192 -10.28 7.86 16.04
N VAL A 193 -8.98 7.65 16.23
CA VAL A 193 -8.16 6.77 15.36
C VAL A 193 -7.57 5.63 16.18
N LEU A 194 -7.93 4.39 15.83
CA LEU A 194 -7.39 3.17 16.44
C LEU A 194 -6.09 2.76 15.75
N GLY A 195 -5.02 2.53 16.51
CA GLY A 195 -3.69 2.28 15.93
C GLY A 195 -2.99 3.57 15.50
N ALA A 196 -3.25 4.65 16.22
CA ALA A 196 -2.89 6.01 15.84
C ALA A 196 -1.39 6.28 15.72
N ALA A 197 -0.53 5.49 16.38
CA ALA A 197 0.93 5.63 16.28
C ALA A 197 1.54 4.91 15.05
N GLY A 198 0.73 4.15 14.29
CA GLY A 198 1.16 3.48 13.06
C GLY A 198 1.15 4.40 11.83
N LYS A 199 1.70 3.92 10.71
CA LYS A 199 1.80 4.67 9.43
C LYS A 199 0.44 5.24 8.99
N SER A 200 -0.56 4.37 8.85
CA SER A 200 -1.94 4.74 8.48
C SER A 200 -2.60 5.62 9.55
N GLY A 201 -2.41 5.30 10.83
CA GLY A 201 -2.97 6.07 11.95
C GLY A 201 -2.51 7.52 11.98
N CYS A 202 -1.19 7.75 11.90
CA CYS A 202 -0.60 9.10 11.87
C CYS A 202 -1.12 9.92 10.69
N LEU A 203 -1.20 9.30 9.50
CA LEU A 203 -1.70 9.98 8.30
C LEU A 203 -3.20 10.28 8.40
N SER A 204 -4.00 9.37 8.96
CA SER A 204 -5.43 9.59 9.21
C SER A 204 -5.68 10.71 10.22
N LEU A 205 -4.89 10.81 11.30
CA LEU A 205 -4.97 11.94 12.24
C LEU A 205 -4.71 13.27 11.53
N ALA A 206 -3.62 13.36 10.76
CA ALA A 206 -3.27 14.56 10.00
C ALA A 206 -4.35 14.92 8.96
N ALA A 207 -4.91 13.92 8.27
CA ALA A 207 -5.97 14.11 7.30
C ALA A 207 -7.28 14.58 7.95
N ALA A 208 -7.67 14.00 9.09
CA ALA A 208 -8.84 14.41 9.86
C ALA A 208 -8.74 15.88 10.30
N ARG A 209 -7.58 16.27 10.84
CA ARG A 209 -7.30 17.67 11.21
C ARG A 209 -7.48 18.61 10.03
N ARG A 210 -6.82 18.30 8.91
CA ARG A 210 -6.87 19.13 7.68
C ARG A 210 -8.27 19.21 7.07
N ALA A 211 -9.08 18.18 7.25
CA ALA A 211 -10.46 18.13 6.77
C ALA A 211 -11.46 18.86 7.69
N GLY A 212 -11.00 19.45 8.80
CA GLY A 212 -11.83 20.28 9.67
C GLY A 212 -12.40 19.59 10.90
N ALA A 213 -11.84 18.45 11.34
CA ALA A 213 -12.22 17.85 12.60
C ALA A 213 -12.01 18.84 13.77
N SER A 214 -13.03 19.01 14.63
CA SER A 214 -12.94 19.87 15.82
C SER A 214 -12.01 19.30 16.88
N ARG A 215 -11.93 17.97 16.95
CA ARG A 215 -11.09 17.23 17.89
C ARG A 215 -10.63 15.92 17.28
N VAL A 216 -9.36 15.57 17.49
CA VAL A 216 -8.76 14.34 17.00
C VAL A 216 -8.09 13.60 18.15
N VAL A 217 -8.54 12.37 18.42
CA VAL A 217 -8.05 11.52 19.52
C VAL A 217 -7.34 10.29 18.96
N GLY A 218 -6.12 10.05 19.41
CA GLY A 218 -5.34 8.87 19.05
C GLY A 218 -5.46 7.76 20.08
N LEU A 219 -5.73 6.54 19.62
CA LEU A 219 -5.88 5.36 20.48
C LEU A 219 -4.78 4.35 20.19
N VAL A 220 -4.02 3.97 21.22
CA VAL A 220 -2.82 3.12 21.11
C VAL A 220 -2.75 2.07 22.22
N PRO A 221 -2.20 0.87 21.98
CA PRO A 221 -2.10 -0.18 22.98
C PRO A 221 -1.03 0.08 24.07
N THR A 222 0.07 0.75 23.74
CA THR A 222 1.26 0.81 24.62
C THR A 222 1.58 2.22 25.11
N ALA A 223 2.27 2.31 26.25
CA ALA A 223 2.75 3.58 26.79
C ALA A 223 3.77 4.23 25.85
N GLN A 224 4.68 3.44 25.28
CA GLN A 224 5.67 3.91 24.32
C GLN A 224 5.04 4.53 23.07
N GLU A 225 3.99 3.90 22.52
CA GLU A 225 3.25 4.47 21.40
C GLU A 225 2.52 5.75 21.81
N ALA A 226 2.01 5.82 23.05
CA ALA A 226 1.32 7.00 23.54
C ALA A 226 2.26 8.20 23.68
N GLU A 227 3.45 7.99 24.23
CA GLU A 227 4.51 9.01 24.33
C GLU A 227 4.95 9.50 22.96
N ARG A 228 5.23 8.57 22.03
CA ARG A 228 5.61 8.92 20.65
C ARG A 228 4.53 9.73 19.95
N LEU A 229 3.27 9.33 20.10
CA LEU A 229 2.16 10.03 19.48
C LEU A 229 1.94 11.41 20.08
N ALA A 230 2.00 11.54 21.41
CA ALA A 230 1.90 12.83 22.08
C ALA A 230 3.03 13.78 21.64
N ALA A 231 4.26 13.29 21.56
CA ALA A 231 5.41 14.07 21.09
C ALA A 231 5.29 14.53 19.63
N SER A 232 4.53 13.81 18.80
CA SER A 232 4.30 14.18 17.39
C SER A 232 3.37 15.38 17.19
N GLY A 233 2.53 15.70 18.18
CA GLY A 233 1.51 16.76 18.07
C GLY A 233 0.36 16.46 17.11
N LEU A 234 0.23 15.22 16.60
CA LEU A 234 -0.80 14.86 15.63
C LEU A 234 -2.22 14.74 16.23
N ALA A 235 -2.34 14.47 17.53
CA ALA A 235 -3.60 14.28 18.23
C ALA A 235 -3.77 15.30 19.38
N ASP A 236 -5.00 15.73 19.65
CA ASP A 236 -5.32 16.59 20.80
C ASP A 236 -5.24 15.82 22.12
N ALA A 237 -5.54 14.53 22.05
CA ALA A 237 -5.49 13.61 23.18
C ALA A 237 -5.03 12.23 22.72
N VAL A 238 -4.36 11.52 23.61
CA VAL A 238 -3.95 10.14 23.40
C VAL A 238 -4.51 9.29 24.53
N ALA A 239 -5.16 8.18 24.18
CA ALA A 239 -5.71 7.26 25.14
C ALA A 239 -5.34 5.81 24.82
N ARG A 240 -5.48 4.94 25.83
CA ARG A 240 -5.07 3.54 25.76
C ARG A 240 -6.20 2.56 26.10
N PRO A 241 -7.35 2.62 25.40
CA PRO A 241 -8.42 1.65 25.63
C PRO A 241 -8.02 0.27 25.11
N ASP A 242 -8.64 -0.78 25.66
CA ASP A 242 -8.65 -2.08 24.98
C ASP A 242 -9.55 -1.96 23.75
N ALA A 243 -8.95 -1.94 22.56
CA ALA A 243 -9.67 -1.82 21.30
C ALA A 243 -10.59 -3.02 20.98
N ARG A 244 -10.54 -4.09 21.79
CA ARG A 244 -11.48 -5.23 21.71
C ARG A 244 -12.75 -4.98 22.53
N ASP A 245 -12.71 -4.04 23.46
CA ASP A 245 -13.86 -3.65 24.26
C ASP A 245 -14.55 -2.45 23.59
N PRO A 246 -15.77 -2.62 23.03
CA PRO A 246 -16.48 -1.53 22.41
C PRO A 246 -16.73 -0.37 23.40
N ALA A 247 -17.01 -0.65 24.67
CA ALA A 247 -17.31 0.39 25.65
C ALA A 247 -16.09 1.24 26.05
N ALA A 248 -14.88 0.71 25.88
CA ALA A 248 -13.65 1.39 26.28
C ALA A 248 -13.33 2.60 25.38
N VAL A 249 -13.76 2.61 24.11
CA VAL A 249 -13.47 3.69 23.15
C VAL A 249 -14.23 4.99 23.47
N PRO A 250 -15.57 4.99 23.67
CA PRO A 250 -16.29 6.17 24.13
C PRO A 250 -15.81 6.68 25.50
N ALA A 251 -15.54 5.76 26.44
CA ALA A 251 -15.03 6.14 27.76
C ALA A 251 -13.67 6.86 27.69
N ALA A 252 -12.77 6.38 26.82
CA ALA A 252 -11.44 6.96 26.63
C ALA A 252 -11.45 8.31 25.89
N THR A 253 -12.50 8.60 25.11
CA THR A 253 -12.65 9.85 24.34
C THR A 253 -13.48 10.91 25.08
N GLY A 254 -14.17 10.51 26.16
CA GLY A 254 -15.04 11.34 27.01
C GLY A 254 -16.48 11.45 26.49
N ALA A 255 -16.70 11.17 25.20
CA ALA A 255 -17.99 11.08 24.55
C ALA A 255 -17.83 10.24 23.27
N PRO A 256 -18.89 9.59 22.75
CA PRO A 256 -18.82 8.87 21.49
C PRO A 256 -18.29 9.75 20.35
N PRO A 257 -17.22 9.33 19.63
CA PRO A 257 -16.72 10.08 18.49
C PRO A 257 -17.72 10.03 17.33
N HIS A 258 -17.78 11.09 16.52
CA HIS A 258 -18.64 11.13 15.33
C HIS A 258 -18.09 10.27 14.19
N VAL A 259 -16.78 10.01 14.20
CA VAL A 259 -16.06 9.17 13.24
C VAL A 259 -15.00 8.36 13.99
N THR A 260 -15.02 7.05 13.80
CA THR A 260 -13.94 6.16 14.24
C THR A 260 -13.20 5.61 13.02
N VAL A 261 -11.87 5.72 13.01
CA VAL A 261 -11.00 5.21 11.94
C VAL A 261 -10.22 4.02 12.48
N GLY A 262 -10.46 2.84 11.91
CA GLY A 262 -9.73 1.63 12.23
C GLY A 262 -8.44 1.50 11.42
N CYS A 263 -7.28 1.63 12.05
CA CYS A 263 -5.96 1.41 11.42
C CYS A 263 -5.23 0.19 12.02
N VAL A 264 -5.98 -0.78 12.55
CA VAL A 264 -5.44 -1.99 13.19
C VAL A 264 -5.80 -3.22 12.36
N ALA A 265 -4.81 -4.07 12.09
CA ALA A 265 -5.00 -5.39 11.48
C ALA A 265 -4.87 -6.46 12.57
N ALA A 266 -5.88 -6.58 13.43
CA ALA A 266 -5.95 -7.63 14.44
C ALA A 266 -7.41 -8.06 14.64
N ALA A 267 -7.67 -9.37 14.58
CA ALA A 267 -8.99 -9.94 14.73
C ALA A 267 -9.69 -9.49 16.02
N GLY A 268 -11.00 -9.24 15.95
CA GLY A 268 -11.84 -8.87 17.09
C GLY A 268 -11.79 -7.39 17.46
N ARG A 269 -10.99 -6.56 16.77
CA ARG A 269 -10.90 -5.11 17.03
C ARG A 269 -11.87 -4.27 16.20
N GLU A 270 -12.52 -4.88 15.22
CA GLU A 270 -13.65 -4.28 14.49
C GLU A 270 -14.73 -3.77 15.44
N HIS A 271 -15.06 -4.51 16.51
CA HIS A 271 -16.09 -4.12 17.48
C HIS A 271 -15.85 -2.77 18.15
N GLY A 272 -14.59 -2.42 18.43
CA GLY A 272 -14.23 -1.10 18.97
C GLY A 272 -14.45 0.06 17.99
N ALA A 273 -14.60 -0.24 16.70
CA ALA A 273 -14.85 0.74 15.65
C ALA A 273 -16.35 0.90 15.29
N THR A 274 -17.21 -0.03 15.72
CA THR A 274 -18.61 -0.13 15.23
C THR A 274 -19.68 0.42 16.16
N LEU A 275 -19.34 1.06 17.28
CA LEU A 275 -20.38 1.66 18.11
C LEU A 275 -20.99 2.87 17.40
N PRO A 276 -22.32 2.88 17.15
CA PRO A 276 -23.00 4.08 16.71
C PRO A 276 -22.97 5.14 17.82
N PRO A 277 -23.03 6.44 17.46
CA PRO A 277 -23.18 7.52 18.42
C PRO A 277 -24.47 7.39 19.24
#